data_AF-A0A927TDC7-F1
#
_entry.id   AF-A0A927TDC7-F1
#
_cell.length_a   1.000
_cell.length_b   1.000
_cell.length_c   1.000
_cell.angle_alpha   90.00
_cell.angle_beta   90.00
_cell.angle_gamma   90.00
#
_symmetry.space_group_name_H-M   'P 1'
#
loop_
_entity.id
_entity.type
_entity.pdbx_description
1 polymer ?
#
loop_
_entity_poly.entity_id
_entity_poly.type
_entity_poly.pdbx_seq_one_letter_code
_entity_poly.pdbx_strand_id
1 'polypeptide(L)'
;MARENGVTYDIILENGLDGYEAFDTGLDYYQGENGKPQDYAQAKYLFEQAAKYHIANACGMLGGMAEDGILLTAPDLAQALSWYELAYRYGNDEATDDIDRVKTAMSRPAFHTKKSFF
;
A
#
# COMPACT_ATOMS: atom_id res chain seq x y z
N MET A 1 25.60 -15.08 -17.51
CA MET A 1 25.40 -14.05 -18.55
C MET A 1 25.60 -12.70 -17.88
N ALA A 2 26.31 -11.81 -18.59
CA ALA A 2 26.96 -10.61 -18.09
C ALA A 2 26.00 -9.51 -17.63
N ARG A 3 26.39 -8.78 -16.58
CA ARG A 3 26.16 -7.33 -16.45
C ARG A 3 27.34 -6.69 -15.70
N GLU A 4 28.35 -6.32 -16.47
CA GLU A 4 29.31 -5.26 -16.14
C GLU A 4 28.57 -3.93 -16.25
N ASN A 5 28.55 -3.12 -15.18
CA ASN A 5 28.43 -1.65 -15.16
C ASN A 5 28.26 -1.16 -13.71
N GLY A 6 29.36 -1.20 -12.94
CA GLY A 6 29.81 -0.10 -12.07
C GLY A 6 28.88 0.60 -11.06
N VAL A 7 27.67 0.14 -10.75
CA VAL A 7 26.86 0.67 -9.64
C VAL A 7 26.21 -0.50 -8.90
N THR A 8 26.94 -1.05 -7.95
CA THR A 8 26.49 -2.12 -7.05
C THR A 8 26.22 -1.56 -5.66
N TYR A 9 25.25 -2.19 -4.99
CA TYR A 9 24.98 -2.19 -3.54
C TYR A 9 24.13 -1.06 -2.98
N ASP A 10 22.82 -1.30 -2.77
CA ASP A 10 22.18 -0.97 -1.47
C ASP A 10 20.70 -1.37 -1.35
N ILE A 11 20.05 -1.88 -2.41
CA ILE A 11 18.61 -2.14 -2.36
C ILE A 11 18.30 -3.47 -3.04
N ILE A 12 18.49 -4.59 -2.33
CA ILE A 12 17.96 -5.92 -2.69
C ILE A 12 17.41 -6.55 -1.40
N LEU A 13 16.15 -6.99 -1.41
CA LEU A 13 15.47 -7.54 -0.24
C LEU A 13 16.16 -8.84 0.21
N GLU A 14 15.92 -9.29 1.45
CA GLU A 14 16.46 -10.58 1.93
C GLU A 14 16.08 -11.76 1.02
N ASN A 15 14.99 -11.62 0.26
CA ASN A 15 14.51 -12.59 -0.72
C ASN A 15 15.15 -12.46 -2.12
N GLY A 16 16.10 -11.56 -2.32
CA GLY A 16 16.80 -11.36 -3.60
C GLY A 16 16.08 -10.45 -4.61
N LEU A 17 14.87 -9.97 -4.29
CA LEU A 17 14.06 -9.09 -5.13
C LEU A 17 14.46 -7.62 -4.95
N ASP A 18 14.44 -6.82 -6.00
CA ASP A 18 14.47 -5.36 -5.85
C ASP A 18 13.08 -4.81 -5.44
N GLY A 19 13.01 -3.54 -5.04
CA GLY A 19 11.77 -2.93 -4.57
C GLY A 19 10.66 -2.88 -5.64
N TYR A 20 11.01 -2.82 -6.92
CA TYR A 20 10.04 -2.82 -8.01
C TYR A 20 9.53 -4.23 -8.28
N GLU A 21 10.41 -5.23 -8.27
CA GLU A 21 10.06 -6.63 -8.45
C GLU A 21 9.17 -7.14 -7.29
N ALA A 22 9.44 -6.68 -6.06
CA ALA A 22 8.57 -6.94 -4.93
C ALA A 22 7.18 -6.30 -5.12
N PHE A 23 7.11 -5.08 -5.65
CA PHE A 23 5.83 -4.44 -5.96
C PHE A 23 5.05 -5.21 -7.02
N ASP A 24 5.67 -5.57 -8.14
CA ASP A 24 5.03 -6.32 -9.22
C ASP A 24 4.55 -7.70 -8.74
N THR A 25 5.40 -8.42 -8.00
CA THR A 25 5.04 -9.71 -7.40
C THR A 25 3.90 -9.56 -6.39
N GLY A 26 3.90 -8.47 -5.62
CA GLY A 26 2.84 -8.15 -4.67
C GLY A 26 1.51 -7.91 -5.39
N LEU A 27 1.56 -7.24 -6.55
CA LEU A 27 0.41 -7.01 -7.40
C LEU A 27 -0.18 -8.32 -7.94
N ASP A 28 0.69 -9.25 -8.37
CA ASP A 28 0.24 -10.57 -8.82
C ASP A 28 -0.51 -11.33 -7.72
N TYR A 29 0.00 -11.30 -6.48
CA TYR A 29 -0.69 -11.89 -5.33
C TYR A 29 -1.96 -11.12 -4.96
N TYR A 30 -1.99 -9.81 -5.14
CA TYR A 30 -3.18 -8.99 -4.88
C TYR A 30 -4.32 -9.33 -5.86
N GLN A 31 -3.97 -9.53 -7.13
CA GLN A 31 -4.93 -9.78 -8.22
C GLN A 31 -5.20 -11.27 -8.45
N GLY A 32 -4.31 -12.16 -7.99
CA GLY A 32 -4.36 -13.58 -8.30
C GLY A 32 -3.97 -13.89 -9.75
N GLU A 33 -2.94 -13.20 -10.26
CA GLU A 33 -2.48 -13.31 -11.64
C GLU A 33 -1.12 -14.05 -11.76
N ASN A 34 -0.65 -14.27 -12.99
CA ASN A 34 0.66 -14.89 -13.27
C ASN A 34 0.88 -16.26 -12.60
N GLY A 35 -0.20 -17.01 -12.40
CA GLY A 35 -0.17 -18.33 -11.75
C GLY A 35 -0.07 -18.28 -10.22
N LYS A 36 -0.19 -17.10 -9.61
CA LYS A 36 -0.25 -16.92 -8.15
C LYS A 36 -1.72 -16.84 -7.71
N PRO A 37 -2.08 -17.50 -6.59
CA PRO A 37 -3.41 -17.33 -6.02
C PRO A 37 -3.55 -15.94 -5.42
N GLN A 38 -4.77 -15.42 -5.36
CA GLN A 38 -5.06 -14.19 -4.64
C GLN A 38 -4.76 -14.39 -3.15
N ASP A 39 -3.77 -13.66 -2.64
CA ASP A 39 -3.30 -13.72 -1.27
C ASP A 39 -2.89 -12.32 -0.81
N TYR A 40 -3.81 -11.66 -0.13
CA TYR A 40 -3.60 -10.32 0.39
C TYR A 40 -2.53 -10.25 1.49
N ALA A 41 -2.25 -11.35 2.20
CA ALA A 41 -1.21 -11.37 3.22
C ALA A 41 0.19 -11.38 2.55
N GLN A 42 0.35 -12.16 1.49
CA GLN A 42 1.57 -12.12 0.66
C GLN A 42 1.73 -10.78 -0.05
N ALA A 43 0.66 -10.25 -0.64
CA ALA A 43 0.68 -8.93 -1.27
C ALA A 43 1.13 -7.84 -0.30
N LYS A 44 0.53 -7.80 0.91
CA LYS A 44 0.91 -6.89 1.98
C LYS A 44 2.41 -6.99 2.29
N TYR A 45 2.89 -8.20 2.55
CA TYR A 45 4.30 -8.42 2.89
C TYR A 45 5.22 -7.88 1.79
N LEU A 46 4.92 -8.16 0.52
CA LEU A 46 5.71 -7.69 -0.61
C LEU A 46 5.65 -6.17 -0.78
N PHE A 47 4.48 -5.54 -0.58
CA PHE A 47 4.35 -4.09 -0.61
C PHE A 47 5.08 -3.41 0.55
N GLU A 48 5.07 -3.98 1.77
CA GLU A 48 5.86 -3.46 2.90
C GLU A 48 7.36 -3.50 2.59
N GLN A 49 7.79 -4.54 1.90
CA GLN A 49 9.17 -4.68 1.45
C GLN A 49 9.51 -3.65 0.35
N ALA A 50 8.64 -3.46 -0.64
CA ALA A 50 8.79 -2.40 -1.66
C ALA A 50 8.76 -0.98 -1.05
N ALA A 51 7.96 -0.74 -0.02
CA ALA A 51 7.89 0.54 0.67
C ALA A 51 9.22 0.93 1.35
N LYS A 52 10.03 -0.05 1.78
CA LYS A 52 11.39 0.21 2.31
C LYS A 52 12.35 0.79 1.27
N TYR A 53 11.99 0.71 -0.01
CA TYR A 53 12.79 1.11 -1.16
C TYR A 53 12.29 2.43 -1.74
N HIS A 54 11.45 3.16 -1.00
CA HIS A 54 10.84 4.40 -1.44
C HIS A 54 9.92 4.24 -2.66
N ILE A 55 9.38 3.03 -2.88
CA ILE A 55 8.37 2.81 -3.92
C ILE A 55 7.05 3.39 -3.44
N ALA A 56 6.74 4.60 -3.92
CA ALA A 56 5.56 5.35 -3.52
C ALA A 56 4.24 4.61 -3.86
N ASN A 57 4.21 3.89 -4.98
CA ASN A 57 3.05 3.07 -5.39
C ASN A 57 2.74 1.96 -4.38
N ALA A 58 3.77 1.32 -3.81
CA ALA A 58 3.58 0.28 -2.79
C ALA A 58 2.97 0.84 -1.51
N CYS A 59 3.39 2.05 -1.11
CA CYS A 59 2.79 2.76 0.01
C CYS A 59 1.32 3.10 -0.27
N GLY A 60 0.99 3.53 -1.48
CA GLY A 60 -0.39 3.78 -1.90
C GLY A 60 -1.27 2.52 -1.84
N MET A 61 -0.75 1.38 -2.29
CA MET A 61 -1.45 0.09 -2.20
C MET A 61 -1.70 -0.33 -0.74
N LEU A 62 -0.71 -0.17 0.14
CA LEU A 62 -0.90 -0.42 1.57
C LEU A 62 -1.94 0.52 2.20
N GLY A 63 -1.96 1.78 1.77
CA GLY A 63 -2.99 2.75 2.17
C GLY A 63 -4.40 2.30 1.79
N GLY A 64 -4.60 1.90 0.54
CA GLY A 64 -5.88 1.39 0.05
C GLY A 64 -6.32 0.11 0.76
N MET A 65 -5.40 -0.84 0.93
CA MET A 65 -5.68 -2.09 1.66
C MET A 65 -6.06 -1.84 3.13
N ALA A 66 -5.48 -0.83 3.78
CA ALA A 66 -5.83 -0.45 5.14
C ALA A 66 -7.23 0.17 5.21
N GLU A 67 -7.57 1.01 4.24
CA GLU A 67 -8.89 1.64 4.14
C GLU A 67 -10.00 0.63 3.84
N ASP A 68 -9.75 -0.33 2.95
CA ASP A 68 -10.73 -1.36 2.60
C ASP A 68 -10.93 -2.39 3.72
N GLY A 69 -10.10 -2.35 4.77
CA GLY A 69 -10.09 -3.38 5.81
C GLY A 69 -9.62 -4.73 5.26
N ILE A 70 -8.65 -4.71 4.34
CA ILE A 70 -7.99 -5.92 3.81
C ILE A 70 -6.82 -6.31 4.72
N LEU A 71 -6.12 -5.33 5.30
CA LEU A 71 -4.99 -5.58 6.21
C LEU A 71 -5.41 -6.05 7.61
N LEU A 72 -6.63 -5.73 8.03
CA LEU A 72 -7.23 -6.02 9.33
C LEU A 72 -8.71 -6.35 9.12
N THR A 73 -9.38 -7.01 10.07
CA THR A 73 -10.82 -7.34 9.97
C THR A 73 -11.76 -6.13 9.93
N ALA A 74 -11.21 -4.91 10.01
CA ALA A 74 -11.93 -3.66 9.88
C ALA A 74 -11.02 -2.59 9.23
N PRO A 75 -11.61 -1.62 8.50
CA PRO A 75 -10.91 -0.42 8.03
C PRO A 75 -10.11 0.28 9.13
N ASP A 76 -8.85 0.59 8.85
CA ASP A 76 -8.00 1.42 9.71
C ASP A 76 -7.55 2.67 8.95
N LEU A 77 -8.35 3.72 9.08
CA LEU A 77 -8.09 5.01 8.43
C LEU A 77 -6.82 5.69 8.95
N ALA A 78 -6.40 5.43 10.19
CA ALA A 78 -5.17 6.00 10.73
C ALA A 78 -3.93 5.35 10.10
N GLN A 79 -3.97 4.02 9.94
CA GLN A 79 -2.95 3.30 9.20
C GLN A 79 -2.95 3.66 7.72
N ALA A 80 -4.11 3.76 7.08
CA ALA A 80 -4.24 4.20 5.69
C ALA A 80 -3.60 5.57 5.48
N LEU A 81 -3.92 6.54 6.34
CA LEU A 81 -3.35 7.88 6.29
C LEU A 81 -1.83 7.87 6.41
N SER A 82 -1.28 7.05 7.33
CA SER A 82 0.16 6.94 7.52
C SER A 82 0.87 6.44 6.27
N TRP A 83 0.27 5.48 5.56
CA TRP A 83 0.80 4.95 4.31
C TRP A 83 0.68 5.95 3.16
N TYR A 84 -0.44 6.66 3.03
CA TYR A 84 -0.60 7.68 2.00
C TYR A 84 0.34 8.87 2.22
N GLU A 85 0.55 9.33 3.46
CA GLU A 85 1.53 10.37 3.78
C GLU A 85 2.96 9.91 3.45
N LEU A 86 3.27 8.62 3.62
CA LEU A 86 4.54 8.05 3.20
C LEU A 86 4.68 8.00 1.67
N ALA A 87 3.61 7.63 0.96
CA ALA A 87 3.56 7.64 -0.50
C ALA A 87 3.83 9.05 -1.05
N TYR A 88 3.19 10.07 -0.47
CA TYR A 88 3.42 11.47 -0.83
C TYR A 88 4.87 11.89 -0.59
N ARG A 89 5.46 11.54 0.56
CA ARG A 89 6.89 11.81 0.85
C ARG A 89 7.85 11.16 -0.12
N TYR A 90 7.47 10.02 -0.70
CA TYR A 90 8.26 9.30 -1.70
C TYR A 90 8.01 9.77 -3.14
N GLY A 91 7.20 10.83 -3.32
CA GLY A 91 6.99 11.49 -4.61
C GLY A 91 5.73 11.05 -5.36
N ASN A 92 4.80 10.34 -4.70
CA ASN A 92 3.46 10.14 -5.28
C ASN A 92 2.56 11.33 -4.91
N ASP A 93 2.56 12.34 -5.76
CA ASP A 93 1.71 13.53 -5.58
C ASP A 93 0.22 13.17 -5.65
N GLU A 94 -0.18 12.09 -6.33
CA GLU A 94 -1.59 11.67 -6.41
C GLU A 94 -2.12 11.19 -5.04
N ALA A 95 -1.23 10.83 -4.11
CA ALA A 95 -1.62 10.45 -2.76
C ALA A 95 -2.23 11.61 -1.95
N THR A 96 -2.11 12.88 -2.39
CA THR A 96 -2.74 14.02 -1.70
C THR A 96 -4.26 13.90 -1.66
N ASP A 97 -4.86 13.44 -2.75
CA ASP A 97 -6.31 13.29 -2.84
C ASP A 97 -6.80 12.21 -1.87
N ASP A 98 -6.05 11.12 -1.73
CA ASP A 98 -6.32 10.06 -0.76
C ASP A 98 -6.11 10.54 0.69
N ILE A 99 -5.05 11.31 0.97
CA ILE A 99 -4.79 11.91 2.28
C ILE A 99 -5.97 12.80 2.69
N ASP A 100 -6.42 13.68 1.81
CA ASP A 100 -7.50 14.62 2.09
C ASP A 100 -8.84 13.89 2.27
N ARG A 101 -9.09 12.87 1.44
CA ARG A 101 -10.28 12.01 1.54
C ARG A 101 -10.32 11.27 2.89
N VAL A 102 -9.22 10.63 3.29
CA VAL A 102 -9.11 9.92 4.58
C VAL A 102 -9.22 10.87 5.76
N LYS A 103 -8.53 12.02 5.74
CA LYS A 103 -8.64 13.05 6.79
C LYS A 103 -10.07 13.56 6.94
N THR A 104 -10.76 13.76 5.82
CA THR A 104 -12.17 14.16 5.80
C THR A 104 -13.07 13.07 6.38
N ALA A 105 -12.85 11.81 6.00
CA ALA A 105 -13.60 10.66 6.52
C ALA A 105 -13.42 10.50 8.04
N MET A 106 -12.20 10.65 8.55
CA MET A 106 -11.89 10.61 9.99
C MET A 106 -12.52 11.78 10.76
N SER A 107 -12.62 12.96 10.14
CA SER A 107 -13.16 14.17 10.77
C SER A 107 -14.68 14.25 10.75
N ARG A 108 -15.35 13.47 9.89
CA ARG A 108 -16.81 13.44 9.84
C ARG A 108 -17.34 12.62 11.02
N PRO A 109 -18.08 13.24 11.97
CA PRO A 109 -18.80 12.44 12.95
C PRO A 109 -19.76 11.53 12.20
N ALA A 110 -19.74 10.24 12.53
CA ALA A 110 -20.73 9.30 12.02
C ALA A 110 -22.12 9.83 12.41
N PHE A 111 -22.82 10.46 11.47
CA PHE A 111 -24.22 10.81 11.65
C PHE A 111 -24.97 9.49 11.75
N HIS A 112 -25.08 8.93 12.96
CA HIS A 112 -26.14 8.01 13.31
C HIS A 112 -27.43 8.81 13.18
N THR A 113 -27.99 8.86 11.97
CA THR A 113 -29.36 9.27 11.77
C THR A 113 -30.21 8.24 12.49
N LYS A 114 -30.58 8.54 13.75
CA LYS A 114 -31.65 7.84 14.41
C LYS A 114 -32.83 7.87 13.44
N LYS A 115 -33.23 6.69 12.95
CA LYS A 115 -34.54 6.46 12.35
C LYS A 115 -35.58 6.90 13.39
N SER A 116 -36.00 8.16 13.31
CA SER A 116 -37.13 8.65 14.07
C SER A 116 -38.36 8.29 13.26
N PHE A 117 -38.91 7.09 13.52
CA PHE A 117 -40.29 6.78 13.21
C PHE A 117 -41.14 7.38 14.33
N PHE A 118 -41.93 8.41 14.03
CA PHE A 118 -43.22 8.69 14.64
C PHE A 118 -44.09 9.42 13.64
#